data_AF-A0A5E4BC25-F1
#
_entry.id   AF-A0A5E4BC25-F1
#
_cell.length_a   1.000
_cell.length_b   1.000
_cell.length_c   1.000
_cell.angle_alpha   90.00
_cell.angle_beta   90.00
_cell.angle_gamma   90.00
#
_symmetry.space_group_name_H-M   'P 1'
#
loop_
_entity.id
_entity.type
_entity.pdbx_description
1 polymer ?
#
loop_
_entity_poly.entity_id
_entity_poly.type
_entity_poly.pdbx_seq_one_letter_code
_entity_poly.pdbx_strand_id
1 'polypeptide(L)'
;MPPNCSKKGFRRLICNQKKENETKMVLCELGNPMKNNTRIGITMLVSVENLEEAGEYVSFQLQIRSKNSQNPNSKVVLLDVPVRAEARVELQGNSFPASLVVAAEESDREQNSLDSWIPKVEHTYELHNKGPGTANGLHLSIHLPGQSQPSDLLYILNIQPQGDLRCSSQPSPNPLKLDWRLPTPSPSPTQPVHRKRDRRQAFLPGLKQPGEQDPVLVSCESASCTVVQCELQEMARGQRATVTVLALLSLPSLRQRPLDQFVLQSHAWFNVSSLPYAVPALSLPSGEALVQTQLFRALEERPIPIWWVLVGALGGLLLLTILVLAMWKAGFFKRNRPPLEEDEEE
;
A
#
# COMPACT_ATOMS: atom_id res chain seq x y z
N MET A 1 17.56 -26.27 14.56
CA MET A 1 18.82 -25.68 14.02
C MET A 1 19.51 -26.75 13.16
N PRO A 2 19.89 -26.44 11.92
CA PRO A 2 20.43 -27.41 10.95
C PRO A 2 21.85 -27.90 11.32
N PRO A 3 22.30 -29.06 10.77
CA PRO A 3 23.36 -29.88 11.34
C PRO A 3 24.76 -29.62 10.75
N ASN A 4 25.23 -28.36 10.70
CA ASN A 4 26.63 -28.09 10.32
C ASN A 4 27.17 -26.73 10.79
N CYS A 5 27.29 -26.54 12.10
CA CYS A 5 28.12 -25.48 12.68
C CYS A 5 29.10 -26.07 13.69
N SER A 6 30.40 -26.09 13.37
CA SER A 6 31.46 -26.42 14.32
C SER A 6 31.50 -25.37 15.42
N LYS A 7 31.11 -25.74 16.65
CA LYS A 7 31.19 -24.86 17.81
C LYS A 7 32.66 -24.63 18.18
N LYS A 8 33.21 -23.46 17.85
CA LYS A 8 34.40 -22.95 18.54
C LYS A 8 34.05 -22.79 20.03
N GLY A 9 34.62 -23.64 20.88
CA GLY A 9 34.96 -23.34 22.27
C GLY A 9 33.86 -23.04 23.31
N PHE A 10 32.57 -23.16 23.02
CA PHE A 10 31.54 -22.96 24.05
C PHE A 10 31.37 -24.22 24.92
N ARG A 11 32.03 -24.26 26.08
CA ARG A 11 31.73 -25.25 27.12
C ARG A 11 30.32 -24.99 27.66
N ARG A 12 29.42 -25.97 27.51
CA ARG A 12 28.08 -25.93 28.09
C ARG A 12 28.20 -26.17 29.59
N LEU A 13 27.88 -25.16 30.39
CA LEU A 13 27.84 -25.26 31.85
C LEU A 13 26.56 -25.97 32.30
N ILE A 14 26.64 -26.69 33.41
CA ILE A 14 25.48 -27.27 34.08
C ILE A 14 24.91 -26.16 34.97
N CYS A 15 23.70 -25.69 34.64
CA CYS A 15 23.03 -24.64 35.38
C CYS A 15 21.64 -25.11 35.80
N ASN A 16 21.28 -24.85 37.06
CA ASN A 16 19.99 -25.19 37.64
C ASN A 16 19.30 -23.92 38.15
N GLN A 17 18.00 -23.80 37.90
CA GLN A 17 17.20 -22.73 38.45
C GLN A 17 16.72 -23.10 39.86
N LYS A 18 16.90 -22.19 40.81
CA LYS A 18 16.41 -22.33 42.19
C LYS A 18 15.55 -21.12 42.51
N LYS A 19 14.46 -21.30 43.25
CA LYS A 19 13.68 -20.20 43.82
C LYS A 19 13.92 -20.20 45.32
N GLU A 20 14.46 -19.11 45.86
CA GLU A 20 14.78 -18.96 47.27
C GLU A 20 14.25 -17.60 47.73
N ASN A 21 13.38 -17.59 48.74
CA ASN A 21 12.74 -16.39 49.29
C ASN A 21 12.17 -15.47 48.20
N GLU A 22 11.32 -16.03 47.34
CA GLU A 22 10.65 -15.35 46.20
C GLU A 22 11.56 -14.91 45.05
N THR A 23 12.87 -14.81 45.26
CA THR A 23 13.84 -14.52 44.20
C THR A 23 14.15 -15.77 43.36
N LYS A 24 14.11 -15.63 42.04
CA LYS A 24 14.54 -16.66 41.09
C LYS A 24 16.04 -16.49 40.87
N MET A 25 16.83 -17.50 41.19
CA MET A 25 18.27 -17.53 40.99
C MET A 25 18.69 -18.67 40.06
N VAL A 26 19.77 -18.47 39.31
CA VAL A 26 20.37 -19.50 38.46
C VAL A 26 21.75 -19.84 39.03
N LEU A 27 21.96 -21.12 39.32
CA LEU A 27 23.20 -21.64 39.87
C LEU A 27 23.92 -22.45 38.79
N CYS A 28 25.10 -22.00 38.38
CA CYS A 28 25.93 -22.70 37.40
C CYS A 28 27.18 -23.29 38.05
N GLU A 29 27.47 -24.56 37.74
CA GLU A 29 28.67 -25.24 38.24
C GLU A 29 29.92 -24.82 37.45
N LEU A 30 30.86 -24.15 38.12
CA LEU A 30 32.10 -23.66 37.51
C LEU A 30 33.25 -24.68 37.54
N GLY A 31 33.10 -25.75 38.33
CA GLY A 31 34.07 -26.83 38.49
C GLY A 31 34.25 -27.24 39.94
N ASN A 32 34.50 -28.53 40.18
CA ASN A 32 34.74 -29.10 41.51
C ASN A 32 36.05 -29.91 41.52
N PRO A 33 37.21 -29.32 41.89
CA PRO A 33 37.42 -27.89 42.17
C PRO A 33 37.69 -27.06 40.91
N MET A 34 37.39 -25.76 40.97
CA MET A 34 37.86 -24.78 39.99
C MET A 34 39.35 -24.47 40.25
N LYS A 35 40.23 -24.82 39.30
CA LYS A 35 41.69 -24.70 39.48
C LYS A 35 42.16 -23.24 39.53
N ASN A 36 43.32 -22.99 40.14
CA ASN A 36 43.96 -21.68 40.14
C ASN A 36 44.22 -21.19 38.70
N ASN A 37 44.15 -19.87 38.48
CA ASN A 37 44.31 -19.20 37.19
C ASN A 37 43.33 -19.64 36.08
N THR A 38 42.24 -20.33 36.44
CA THR A 38 41.18 -20.69 35.48
C THR A 38 40.30 -19.47 35.19
N ARG A 39 40.09 -19.16 33.92
CA ARG A 39 39.16 -18.11 33.47
C ARG A 39 38.04 -18.75 32.65
N ILE A 40 36.79 -18.47 33.02
CA ILE A 40 35.61 -19.00 32.34
C ILE A 40 34.75 -17.81 31.92
N GLY A 41 34.57 -17.63 30.62
CA GLY A 41 33.60 -16.68 30.08
C GLY A 41 32.22 -17.35 30.00
N ILE A 42 31.20 -16.69 30.55
CA ILE A 42 29.83 -17.21 30.58
C ILE A 42 28.95 -16.24 29.80
N THR A 43 28.18 -16.77 28.85
CA THR A 43 27.13 -16.03 28.16
C THR A 43 25.80 -16.67 28.54
N MET A 44 24.93 -15.91 29.19
CA MET A 44 23.63 -16.37 29.66
C MET A 44 22.54 -15.58 28.95
N LEU A 45 21.61 -16.29 28.32
CA LEU A 45 20.40 -15.70 27.75
C LEU A 45 19.30 -15.77 28.81
N VAL A 46 18.70 -14.62 29.11
CA VAL A 46 17.62 -14.50 30.10
C VAL A 46 16.44 -13.84 29.40
N SER A 47 15.28 -14.50 29.47
CA SER A 47 14.01 -13.89 29.09
C SER A 47 13.38 -13.27 30.33
N VAL A 48 13.03 -11.99 30.24
CA VAL A 48 12.32 -11.26 31.28
C VAL A 48 10.94 -10.91 30.74
N GLU A 49 9.90 -11.20 31.51
CA GLU A 49 8.50 -11.01 31.15
C GLU A 49 7.83 -10.10 32.18
N ASN A 50 6.71 -9.48 31.80
CA ASN A 50 5.87 -8.63 32.66
C ASN A 50 6.65 -7.48 33.33
N LEU A 51 7.29 -6.65 32.51
CA LEU A 51 8.08 -5.50 32.97
C LEU A 51 7.26 -4.22 33.18
N GLU A 52 5.94 -4.29 33.08
CA GLU A 52 5.03 -3.13 33.14
C GLU A 52 5.15 -2.38 34.48
N GLU A 53 5.42 -3.12 35.57
CA GLU A 53 5.57 -2.60 36.94
C GLU A 53 7.01 -2.72 37.47
N ALA A 54 7.98 -3.11 36.64
CA ALA A 54 9.35 -3.39 37.11
C ALA A 54 10.13 -2.14 37.56
N GLY A 55 9.59 -0.95 37.31
CA GLY A 55 10.26 0.33 37.54
C GLY A 55 11.28 0.65 36.44
N GLU A 56 12.12 1.66 36.66
CA GLU A 56 13.04 2.20 35.65
C GLU A 56 14.20 1.24 35.30
N TYR A 57 14.58 0.36 36.23
CA TYR A 57 15.69 -0.58 36.06
C TYR A 57 15.37 -1.95 36.63
N VAL A 58 15.89 -2.99 35.99
CA VAL A 58 15.95 -4.35 36.53
C VAL A 58 17.39 -4.68 36.91
N SER A 59 17.61 -4.99 38.19
CA SER A 59 18.94 -5.31 38.72
C SER A 59 19.21 -6.81 38.71
N PHE A 60 20.28 -7.23 38.05
CA PHE A 60 20.81 -8.59 38.10
C PHE A 60 21.98 -8.67 39.07
N GLN A 61 21.90 -9.58 40.03
CA GLN A 61 22.97 -9.82 40.99
C GLN A 61 23.77 -11.06 40.61
N LEU A 62 25.10 -10.89 40.46
CA LEU A 62 26.04 -11.96 40.15
C LEU A 62 27.04 -12.14 41.29
N GLN A 63 27.25 -13.38 41.70
CA GLN A 63 28.24 -13.74 42.72
C GLN A 63 28.76 -15.16 42.49
N ILE A 64 30.08 -15.34 42.62
CA ILE A 64 30.71 -16.67 42.63
C ILE A 64 30.83 -17.12 44.07
N ARG A 65 30.42 -18.37 44.35
CA ARG A 65 30.50 -18.98 45.67
C ARG A 65 31.26 -20.31 45.61
N SER A 66 31.98 -20.61 46.68
CA SER A 66 32.69 -21.88 46.89
C SER A 66 32.45 -22.39 48.31
N LYS A 67 32.86 -23.62 48.58
CA LYS A 67 32.79 -24.24 49.92
C LYS A 67 34.09 -24.10 50.72
N ASN A 68 35.00 -23.21 50.32
CA ASN A 68 36.29 -23.03 51.00
C ASN A 68 36.11 -22.35 52.37
N SER A 69 36.91 -22.74 53.37
CA SER A 69 36.85 -22.11 54.70
C SER A 69 37.40 -20.68 54.70
N GLN A 70 38.37 -20.38 53.83
CA GLN A 70 38.94 -19.04 53.66
C GLN A 70 38.50 -18.44 52.33
N ASN A 71 38.02 -17.19 52.38
CA ASN A 71 37.57 -16.41 51.22
C ASN A 71 36.63 -17.18 50.25
N PRO A 72 35.47 -17.69 50.72
CA PRO A 72 34.61 -18.55 49.92
C PRO A 72 33.92 -17.85 48.74
N ASN A 73 33.72 -16.54 48.80
CA ASN A 73 32.82 -15.82 47.92
C ASN A 73 33.54 -14.68 47.20
N SER A 74 33.18 -14.45 45.94
CA SER A 74 33.61 -13.25 45.23
C SER A 74 32.83 -12.01 45.70
N LYS A 75 33.33 -10.83 45.29
CA LYS A 75 32.55 -9.60 45.31
C LYS A 75 31.24 -9.80 44.55
N VAL A 76 30.17 -9.20 45.05
CA VAL A 76 28.88 -9.12 44.37
C VAL A 76 28.97 -8.06 43.27
N VAL A 77 28.51 -8.41 42.08
CA VAL A 77 28.36 -7.48 40.96
C VAL A 77 26.87 -7.28 40.71
N LEU A 78 26.44 -6.02 40.68
CA LEU A 78 25.09 -5.63 40.30
C LEU A 78 25.14 -5.10 38.86
N LEU A 79 24.19 -5.53 38.05
CA LEU A 79 24.01 -5.10 36.67
C LEU A 79 22.59 -4.55 36.53
N ASP A 80 22.48 -3.24 36.44
CA ASP A 80 21.20 -2.55 36.28
C ASP A 80 20.91 -2.35 34.80
N VAL A 81 19.79 -2.92 34.34
CA VAL A 81 19.34 -2.85 32.95
C VAL A 81 18.17 -1.89 32.87
N PRO A 82 18.26 -0.78 32.12
CA PRO A 82 17.15 0.17 32.00
C PRO A 82 15.97 -0.45 31.26
N VAL A 83 14.76 -0.16 31.75
CA VAL A 83 13.50 -0.56 31.12
C VAL A 83 12.85 0.67 30.51
N ARG A 84 12.46 0.56 29.24
CA ARG A 84 11.76 1.63 28.52
C ARG A 84 10.55 1.08 27.79
N ALA A 85 9.46 1.83 27.80
CA ALA A 85 8.27 1.51 27.04
C ALA A 85 8.46 1.90 25.57
N GLU A 86 8.08 1.01 24.66
CA GLU A 86 8.12 1.23 23.22
C GLU A 86 6.80 0.76 22.59
N ALA A 87 6.22 1.61 21.75
CA ALA A 87 5.14 1.24 20.84
C ALA A 87 5.58 1.62 19.42
N ARG A 88 5.05 0.92 18.41
CA ARG A 88 5.36 1.20 17.01
C ARG A 88 4.07 1.15 16.21
N VAL A 89 3.53 2.33 15.95
CA VAL A 89 2.35 2.50 15.11
C VAL A 89 2.81 2.88 13.71
N GLU A 90 2.24 2.23 12.70
CA GLU A 90 2.46 2.57 11.30
C GLU A 90 1.15 3.06 10.69
N LEU A 91 1.23 4.14 9.91
CA LEU A 91 0.13 4.66 9.11
C LEU A 91 0.37 4.29 7.65
N GLN A 92 -0.62 3.67 7.03
CA GLN A 92 -0.62 3.30 5.62
C GLN A 92 -1.83 3.93 4.94
N GLY A 93 -1.69 4.32 3.67
CA GLY A 93 -2.78 4.90 2.90
C GLY A 93 -2.80 4.36 1.49
N ASN A 94 -3.99 4.14 0.92
CA ASN A 94 -4.18 3.71 -0.46
C ASN A 94 -5.41 4.40 -1.07
N SER A 95 -5.41 4.56 -2.39
CA SER A 95 -6.60 5.00 -3.13
C SER A 95 -7.22 3.88 -3.94
N PHE A 96 -8.54 3.88 -4.01
CA PHE A 96 -9.32 3.00 -4.86
C PHE A 96 -10.28 3.84 -5.73
N PRO A 97 -10.11 3.85 -7.06
CA PRO A 97 -9.01 3.23 -7.81
C PRO A 97 -7.67 3.95 -7.60
N ALA A 98 -6.55 3.30 -7.96
CA ALA A 98 -5.22 3.92 -7.99
C ALA A 98 -5.08 4.93 -9.15
N SER A 99 -5.70 4.59 -10.27
CA SER A 99 -5.76 5.42 -11.48
C SER A 99 -7.15 5.35 -12.09
N LEU A 100 -7.65 6.48 -12.58
CA LEU A 100 -8.94 6.58 -13.23
C LEU A 100 -8.78 7.22 -14.60
N VAL A 101 -9.41 6.61 -15.61
CA VAL A 101 -9.50 7.18 -16.95
C VAL A 101 -10.88 7.80 -17.12
N VAL A 102 -10.93 9.10 -17.40
CA VAL A 102 -12.17 9.83 -17.68
C VAL A 102 -12.31 9.99 -19.20
N ALA A 103 -13.44 9.53 -19.75
CA ALA A 103 -13.75 9.70 -21.18
C ALA A 103 -14.05 11.17 -21.49
N ALA A 104 -13.53 11.68 -22.59
CA ALA A 104 -13.89 12.98 -23.13
C ALA A 104 -15.20 12.83 -23.90
N GLU A 105 -16.33 13.14 -23.25
CA GLU A 105 -17.70 13.24 -23.79
C GLU A 105 -18.56 11.95 -23.84
N GLU A 106 -19.75 12.05 -23.26
CA GLU A 106 -20.97 11.42 -23.76
C GLU A 106 -21.93 12.58 -24.09
N SER A 107 -21.87 13.06 -25.33
CA SER A 107 -22.86 14.00 -25.86
C SER A 107 -24.20 13.29 -26.01
N ASP A 108 -25.27 13.91 -25.50
CA ASP A 108 -26.66 13.58 -25.83
C ASP A 108 -27.10 12.13 -25.62
N ARG A 109 -26.93 11.60 -24.40
CA ARG A 109 -27.84 10.56 -23.92
C ARG A 109 -28.84 11.14 -22.94
N GLU A 110 -30.09 10.94 -23.30
CA GLU A 110 -31.31 11.46 -22.68
C GLU A 110 -31.23 11.56 -21.15
N GLN A 111 -31.63 12.74 -20.70
CA GLN A 111 -31.92 13.17 -19.33
C GLN A 111 -32.99 12.30 -18.65
N ASN A 112 -32.81 10.98 -18.54
CA ASN A 112 -33.79 10.07 -17.92
C ASN A 112 -33.19 8.96 -17.04
N SER A 113 -31.90 9.01 -16.71
CA SER A 113 -31.36 8.26 -15.57
C SER A 113 -30.53 9.21 -14.69
N LEU A 114 -31.14 9.67 -13.60
CA LEU A 114 -30.52 10.45 -12.51
C LEU A 114 -29.39 9.71 -11.76
N ASP A 115 -28.87 8.63 -12.35
CA ASP A 115 -27.80 7.78 -11.83
C ASP A 115 -26.58 7.87 -12.77
N SER A 116 -26.28 9.10 -13.23
CA SER A 116 -25.12 9.36 -14.10
C SER A 116 -23.85 8.90 -13.40
N TRP A 117 -23.03 8.13 -14.11
CA TRP A 117 -21.77 7.53 -13.71
C TRP A 117 -20.74 8.59 -13.26
N ILE A 118 -20.90 9.18 -12.07
CA ILE A 118 -19.88 10.04 -11.48
C ILE A 118 -18.81 9.11 -10.88
N PRO A 119 -17.55 9.20 -11.35
CA PRO A 119 -16.50 8.31 -10.87
C PRO A 119 -16.27 8.51 -9.37
N LYS A 120 -16.23 7.39 -8.64
CA LYS A 120 -15.98 7.36 -7.20
C LYS A 120 -14.49 7.19 -6.94
N VAL A 121 -14.01 7.90 -5.92
CA VAL A 121 -12.65 7.80 -5.43
C VAL A 121 -12.72 7.59 -3.93
N GLU A 122 -12.11 6.51 -3.46
CA GLU A 122 -12.01 6.15 -2.05
C GLU A 122 -10.57 6.27 -1.60
N HIS A 123 -10.30 7.06 -0.56
CA HIS A 123 -9.00 7.12 0.10
C HIS A 123 -9.11 6.43 1.45
N THR A 124 -8.37 5.35 1.64
CA THR A 124 -8.40 4.54 2.85
C THR A 124 -7.08 4.67 3.60
N TYR A 125 -7.17 4.99 4.89
CA TYR A 125 -6.03 5.13 5.80
C TYR A 125 -6.12 4.07 6.90
N GLU A 126 -5.06 3.31 7.12
CA GLU A 126 -4.95 2.25 8.13
C GLU A 126 -3.85 2.58 9.12
N LEU A 127 -4.21 2.62 10.40
CA LEU A 127 -3.28 2.63 11.53
C LEU A 127 -3.11 1.21 12.04
N HIS A 128 -1.86 0.80 12.27
CA HIS A 128 -1.56 -0.52 12.82
C HIS A 128 -0.44 -0.45 13.87
N ASN A 129 -0.73 -0.91 15.08
CA ASN A 129 0.28 -1.04 16.14
C ASN A 129 1.03 -2.37 15.99
N LYS A 130 2.24 -2.31 15.42
CA LYS A 130 3.18 -3.45 15.29
C LYS A 130 4.14 -3.58 16.47
N GLY A 131 4.17 -2.59 17.36
CA GLY A 131 5.08 -2.55 18.50
C GLY A 131 4.70 -3.52 19.62
N PRO A 132 5.57 -3.66 20.63
CA PRO A 132 5.29 -4.50 21.79
C PRO A 132 4.29 -3.84 22.75
N GLY A 133 4.31 -2.51 22.89
CA GLY A 133 3.46 -1.77 23.82
C GLY A 133 2.17 -1.20 23.23
N THR A 134 1.21 -0.91 24.12
CA THR A 134 -0.03 -0.18 23.86
C THR A 134 0.24 1.32 23.73
N ALA A 135 -0.50 2.01 22.87
CA ALA A 135 -0.41 3.45 22.66
C ALA A 135 -1.71 4.15 23.09
N ASN A 136 -1.62 5.29 23.78
CA ASN A 136 -2.76 6.06 24.27
C ASN A 136 -2.82 7.46 23.65
N GLY A 137 -4.05 7.94 23.47
CA GLY A 137 -4.34 9.27 22.92
C GLY A 137 -3.75 9.45 21.53
N LEU A 138 -4.15 8.60 20.60
CA LEU A 138 -3.75 8.70 19.20
C LEU A 138 -4.64 9.72 18.49
N HIS A 139 -4.02 10.70 17.84
CA HIS A 139 -4.70 11.70 17.05
C HIS A 139 -4.23 11.61 15.59
N LEU A 140 -5.19 11.42 14.67
CA LEU A 140 -4.99 11.30 13.23
C LEU A 140 -5.61 12.51 12.53
N SER A 141 -4.84 13.21 11.71
CA SER A 141 -5.31 14.32 10.88
C SER A 141 -5.15 13.97 9.40
N ILE A 142 -6.23 14.00 8.63
CA ILE A 142 -6.25 13.73 7.18
C ILE A 142 -6.63 15.02 6.45
N HIS A 143 -5.80 15.43 5.50
CA HIS A 143 -5.95 16.63 4.69
C HIS A 143 -6.30 16.22 3.27
N LEU A 144 -7.49 16.62 2.83
CA LEU A 144 -8.06 16.31 1.52
C LEU A 144 -8.17 17.61 0.71
N PRO A 145 -7.69 17.64 -0.55
CA PRO A 145 -7.82 18.82 -1.38
C PRO A 145 -9.28 19.02 -1.81
N GLY A 146 -9.72 20.27 -1.74
CA GLY A 146 -11.10 20.70 -1.95
C GLY A 146 -11.89 20.87 -0.64
N GLN A 147 -12.94 21.67 -0.72
CA GLN A 147 -13.97 21.89 0.29
C GLN A 147 -15.36 21.46 -0.19
N SER A 148 -15.41 20.62 -1.23
CA SER A 148 -16.66 20.19 -1.88
C SER A 148 -17.44 21.35 -2.49
N GLN A 149 -16.75 22.41 -2.93
CA GLN A 149 -17.35 23.50 -3.70
C GLN A 149 -17.54 23.07 -5.17
N PRO A 150 -18.44 23.71 -5.94
CA PRO A 150 -18.69 23.35 -7.34
C PRO A 150 -17.45 23.43 -8.25
N SER A 151 -16.48 24.29 -7.89
CA SER A 151 -15.20 24.46 -8.58
C SER A 151 -14.19 23.36 -8.25
N ASP A 152 -14.34 22.68 -7.11
CA ASP A 152 -13.38 21.70 -6.64
C ASP A 152 -13.47 20.42 -7.46
N LEU A 153 -12.33 19.74 -7.63
CA LEU A 153 -12.27 18.47 -8.35
C LEU A 153 -12.87 17.31 -7.54
N LEU A 154 -12.83 17.40 -6.21
CA LEU A 154 -13.32 16.37 -5.30
C LEU A 154 -14.50 16.87 -4.48
N TYR A 155 -15.55 16.06 -4.46
CA TYR A 155 -16.70 16.24 -3.59
C TYR A 155 -16.73 15.13 -2.54
N ILE A 156 -16.53 15.48 -1.27
CA ILE A 156 -16.45 14.53 -0.16
C ILE A 156 -17.86 14.15 0.26
N LEU A 157 -18.23 12.88 0.04
CA LEU A 157 -19.54 12.35 0.37
C LEU A 157 -19.63 11.91 1.83
N ASN A 158 -18.68 11.10 2.27
CA ASN A 158 -18.78 10.43 3.56
C ASN A 158 -17.40 10.04 4.09
N ILE A 159 -17.30 9.96 5.42
CA ILE A 159 -16.11 9.54 6.15
C ILE A 159 -16.55 8.40 7.06
N GLN A 160 -15.97 7.23 6.86
CA GLN A 160 -16.34 6.00 7.56
C GLN A 160 -15.16 5.54 8.42
N PRO A 161 -15.14 5.88 9.73
CA PRO A 161 -14.17 5.32 10.66
C PRO A 161 -14.55 3.90 11.09
N GLN A 162 -13.52 3.07 11.33
CA GLN A 162 -13.64 1.73 11.90
C GLN A 162 -12.54 1.52 12.96
N GLY A 163 -12.81 0.67 13.96
CA GLY A 163 -11.87 0.37 15.04
C GLY A 163 -11.82 1.47 16.12
N ASP A 164 -12.99 1.83 16.66
CA ASP A 164 -13.19 2.78 17.77
C ASP A 164 -12.69 4.22 17.55
N LEU A 165 -12.29 4.55 16.32
CA LEU A 165 -11.94 5.91 15.92
C LEU A 165 -13.18 6.82 15.93
N ARG A 166 -13.03 7.99 16.56
CA ARG A 166 -14.04 9.06 16.53
C ARG A 166 -13.53 10.19 15.65
N CYS A 167 -14.17 10.40 14.51
CA CYS A 167 -13.76 11.41 13.55
C CYS A 167 -14.72 12.60 13.49
N SER A 168 -14.16 13.79 13.29
CA SER A 168 -14.86 15.01 12.94
C SER A 168 -14.19 15.63 11.71
N SER A 169 -14.93 16.39 10.90
CA SER A 169 -14.38 17.03 9.71
C SER A 169 -14.81 18.47 9.59
N GLN A 170 -13.89 19.30 9.09
CA GLN A 170 -14.10 20.70 8.83
C GLN A 170 -13.60 21.03 7.41
N PRO A 171 -14.49 21.47 6.49
CA PRO A 171 -15.94 21.58 6.60
C PRO A 171 -16.66 20.21 6.71
N SER A 172 -17.95 20.21 7.10
CA SER A 172 -18.75 19.00 7.20
C SER A 172 -18.91 18.30 5.84
N PRO A 173 -18.95 16.96 5.81
CA PRO A 173 -19.03 16.22 4.55
C PRO A 173 -20.43 16.36 3.95
N ASN A 174 -20.52 16.21 2.63
CA ASN A 174 -21.77 16.27 1.86
C ASN A 174 -22.62 17.54 2.11
N PRO A 175 -22.10 18.76 1.90
CA PRO A 175 -22.87 20.00 2.11
C PRO A 175 -24.13 20.09 1.24
N LEU A 176 -24.16 19.46 0.07
CA LEU A 176 -25.31 19.44 -0.84
C LEU A 176 -26.37 18.38 -0.47
N LYS A 177 -26.17 17.60 0.60
CA LYS A 177 -27.09 16.53 1.07
C LYS A 177 -27.51 15.59 -0.06
N LEU A 178 -26.55 15.14 -0.86
CA LEU A 178 -26.79 14.11 -1.87
C LEU A 178 -27.07 12.77 -1.16
N ASP A 179 -28.32 12.31 -1.23
CA ASP A 179 -28.73 11.00 -0.72
C ASP A 179 -28.26 9.89 -1.67
N TRP A 180 -27.03 9.43 -1.48
CA TRP A 180 -26.51 8.29 -2.22
C TRP A 180 -26.77 6.99 -1.46
N ARG A 181 -27.60 6.10 -2.01
CA ARG A 181 -27.80 4.76 -1.42
C ARG A 181 -26.52 3.94 -1.59
N LEU A 182 -25.95 3.44 -0.48
CA LEU A 182 -24.97 2.36 -0.55
C LEU A 182 -25.65 1.16 -1.24
N PRO A 183 -25.12 0.62 -2.35
CA PRO A 183 -25.63 -0.62 -2.89
C PRO A 183 -25.39 -1.73 -1.85
N THR A 184 -26.49 -2.27 -1.32
CA THR A 184 -26.47 -3.55 -0.59
C THR A 184 -25.80 -4.60 -1.49
N PRO A 185 -24.90 -5.46 -0.97
CA PRO A 185 -24.35 -6.54 -1.78
C PRO A 185 -25.48 -7.51 -2.13
N SER A 186 -26.03 -7.38 -3.33
CA SER A 186 -26.99 -8.34 -3.87
C SER A 186 -26.21 -9.54 -4.46
N PRO A 187 -26.72 -10.77 -4.29
CA PRO A 187 -26.07 -11.96 -4.83
C PRO A 187 -26.09 -11.89 -6.37
N SER A 188 -24.92 -12.06 -6.96
CA SER A 188 -24.68 -12.08 -8.40
C SER A 188 -25.64 -13.04 -9.13
N PRO A 189 -26.29 -12.63 -10.24
CA PRO A 189 -26.94 -13.56 -11.15
C PRO A 189 -25.87 -14.26 -11.99
N THR A 190 -25.83 -15.59 -11.86
CA THR A 190 -25.04 -16.48 -12.69
C THR A 190 -25.47 -16.34 -14.14
N GLN A 191 -24.62 -15.75 -15.00
CA GLN A 191 -24.73 -15.92 -16.44
C GLN A 191 -23.42 -16.46 -17.03
N PRO A 192 -23.50 -17.39 -18.00
CA PRO A 192 -22.36 -18.13 -18.50
C PRO A 192 -21.43 -17.25 -19.34
N VAL A 193 -20.16 -17.18 -18.89
CA VAL A 193 -19.06 -16.49 -19.58
C VAL A 193 -18.71 -17.26 -20.86
N HIS A 194 -19.17 -16.77 -22.00
CA HIS A 194 -18.56 -17.11 -23.28
C HIS A 194 -17.17 -16.47 -23.36
N ARG A 195 -16.13 -17.27 -23.08
CA ARG A 195 -14.72 -16.87 -23.22
C ARG A 195 -14.37 -16.64 -24.68
N LYS A 196 -14.50 -15.39 -25.15
CA LYS A 196 -13.75 -14.93 -26.34
C LYS A 196 -12.32 -14.66 -25.89
N ARG A 197 -11.39 -15.43 -26.45
CA ARG A 197 -9.96 -15.44 -26.10
C ARG A 197 -9.33 -14.11 -26.51
N ASP A 198 -9.30 -13.17 -25.58
CA ASP A 198 -8.67 -11.88 -25.82
C ASP A 198 -7.15 -12.01 -25.83
N ARG A 199 -6.54 -11.52 -26.90
CA ARG A 199 -5.14 -11.73 -27.24
C ARG A 199 -4.32 -10.74 -26.43
N ARG A 200 -3.71 -11.20 -25.33
CA ARG A 200 -2.78 -10.43 -24.50
C ARG A 200 -1.68 -9.81 -25.38
N GLN A 201 -1.77 -8.52 -25.64
CA GLN A 201 -0.65 -7.72 -26.10
C GLN A 201 0.13 -7.30 -24.85
N ALA A 202 1.35 -7.81 -24.73
CA ALA A 202 2.28 -7.38 -23.72
C ALA A 202 2.67 -5.92 -24.02
N PHE A 203 2.30 -4.99 -23.15
CA PHE A 203 2.85 -3.64 -23.15
C PHE A 203 4.34 -3.74 -22.80
N LEU A 204 5.20 -3.46 -23.77
CA LEU A 204 6.62 -3.24 -23.57
C LEU A 204 6.81 -1.93 -22.78
N PRO A 205 7.57 -1.92 -21.67
CA PRO A 205 7.91 -0.68 -20.98
C PRO A 205 9.04 0.03 -21.74
N GLY A 206 8.78 1.25 -22.19
CA GLY A 206 9.83 2.20 -22.54
C GLY A 206 9.74 2.78 -23.95
N LEU A 207 9.06 3.92 -24.07
CA LEU A 207 9.61 5.08 -24.77
C LEU A 207 8.90 6.33 -24.20
N LYS A 208 9.61 7.13 -23.41
CA LYS A 208 9.16 8.49 -23.08
C LYS A 208 9.01 9.24 -24.40
N GLN A 209 7.77 9.57 -24.76
CA GLN A 209 7.53 10.42 -25.92
C GLN A 209 7.95 11.86 -25.58
N PRO A 210 8.63 12.58 -26.50
CA PRO A 210 9.03 13.96 -26.24
C PRO A 210 7.79 14.86 -26.35
N GLY A 211 7.32 15.38 -25.21
CA GLY A 211 6.15 16.27 -25.12
C GLY A 211 5.23 16.03 -23.92
N GLU A 212 5.62 15.20 -22.96
CA GLU A 212 4.86 14.93 -21.74
C GLU A 212 4.90 16.16 -20.82
N GLN A 213 3.82 16.93 -20.78
CA GLN A 213 3.63 18.00 -19.82
C GLN A 213 3.62 17.39 -18.42
N ASP A 214 4.30 18.01 -17.46
CA ASP A 214 4.30 17.53 -16.08
C ASP A 214 2.85 17.48 -15.55
N PRO A 215 2.45 16.38 -14.89
CA PRO A 215 1.09 16.23 -14.38
C PRO A 215 0.79 17.31 -13.34
N VAL A 216 -0.40 17.90 -13.42
CA VAL A 216 -0.86 18.94 -12.49
C VAL A 216 -1.17 18.28 -11.15
N LEU A 217 -0.33 18.58 -10.14
CA LEU A 217 -0.54 18.13 -8.78
C LEU A 217 -1.61 18.98 -8.08
N VAL A 218 -2.64 18.30 -7.58
CA VAL A 218 -3.72 18.90 -6.79
C VAL A 218 -3.56 18.43 -5.35
N SER A 219 -3.01 19.30 -4.53
CA SER A 219 -2.77 19.10 -3.09
C SER A 219 -3.42 20.21 -2.27
N CYS A 220 -3.44 20.06 -0.95
CA CYS A 220 -3.89 21.10 -0.02
C CYS A 220 -3.01 22.36 0.01
N GLU A 221 -1.87 22.38 -0.68
CA GLU A 221 -1.08 23.61 -0.90
C GLU A 221 -1.63 24.41 -2.07
N SER A 222 -2.14 23.72 -3.10
CA SER A 222 -2.68 24.31 -4.33
C SER A 222 -4.17 24.65 -4.27
N ALA A 223 -4.91 24.02 -3.37
CA ALA A 223 -6.36 24.13 -3.24
C ALA A 223 -6.78 24.35 -1.78
N SER A 224 -8.00 24.81 -1.57
CA SER A 224 -8.62 24.82 -0.24
C SER A 224 -8.67 23.38 0.31
N CYS A 225 -8.58 23.20 1.62
CA CYS A 225 -8.41 21.86 2.21
C CYS A 225 -9.55 21.54 3.17
N THR A 226 -10.01 20.28 3.14
CA THR A 226 -10.88 19.69 4.16
C THR A 226 -10.04 18.88 5.12
N VAL A 227 -10.15 19.18 6.42
CA VAL A 227 -9.40 18.51 7.47
C VAL A 227 -10.31 17.56 8.22
N VAL A 228 -9.93 16.29 8.28
CA VAL A 228 -10.59 15.26 9.09
C VAL A 228 -9.70 14.95 10.29
N GLN A 229 -10.22 15.17 11.49
CA GLN A 229 -9.54 14.91 12.76
C GLN A 229 -10.19 13.70 13.43
N CYS A 230 -9.39 12.69 13.74
CA CYS A 230 -9.84 11.47 14.38
C CYS A 230 -9.06 11.19 15.66
N GLU A 231 -9.77 10.74 16.69
CA GLU A 231 -9.18 10.40 17.98
C GLU A 231 -9.45 8.92 18.33
N LEU A 232 -8.43 8.27 18.87
CA LEU A 232 -8.51 6.91 19.44
C LEU A 232 -7.86 6.91 20.82
N GLN A 233 -8.61 6.48 21.83
CA GLN A 233 -8.16 6.54 23.23
C GLN A 233 -7.03 5.56 23.53
N GLU A 234 -7.17 4.32 23.07
CA GLU A 234 -6.24 3.24 23.33
C GLU A 234 -6.09 2.37 22.08
N MET A 235 -4.85 2.00 21.76
CA MET A 235 -4.53 1.11 20.65
C MET A 235 -3.61 -0.02 21.13
N ALA A 236 -4.20 -1.18 21.35
CA ALA A 236 -3.50 -2.36 21.84
C ALA A 236 -2.52 -2.93 20.81
N ARG A 237 -1.59 -3.76 21.27
CA ARG A 237 -0.65 -4.48 20.41
C ARG A 237 -1.39 -5.30 19.35
N GLY A 238 -1.04 -5.09 18.08
CA GLY A 238 -1.61 -5.80 16.94
C GLY A 238 -2.97 -5.27 16.48
N GLN A 239 -3.56 -4.30 17.18
CA GLN A 239 -4.83 -3.68 16.78
C GLN A 239 -4.66 -2.90 15.46
N ARG A 240 -5.77 -2.75 14.74
CA ARG A 240 -5.90 -1.99 13.50
C ARG A 240 -7.11 -1.09 13.58
N ALA A 241 -6.98 0.12 13.05
CA ALA A 241 -8.08 1.06 12.93
C ALA A 241 -8.00 1.73 11.54
N THR A 242 -9.14 1.95 10.90
CA THR A 242 -9.17 2.45 9.52
C THR A 242 -10.12 3.62 9.36
N VAL A 243 -9.81 4.51 8.44
CA VAL A 243 -10.70 5.60 8.02
C VAL A 243 -10.79 5.57 6.51
N THR A 244 -12.00 5.39 6.00
CA THR A 244 -12.29 5.44 4.56
C THR A 244 -13.00 6.74 4.22
N VAL A 245 -12.41 7.54 3.36
CA VAL A 245 -13.00 8.76 2.82
C VAL A 245 -13.55 8.46 1.44
N LEU A 246 -14.88 8.57 1.29
CA LEU A 246 -15.58 8.41 0.03
C LEU A 246 -15.78 9.77 -0.62
N ALA A 247 -15.28 9.94 -1.84
CA ALA A 247 -15.42 11.14 -2.63
C ALA A 247 -15.92 10.84 -4.05
N LEU A 248 -16.51 11.86 -4.67
CA LEU A 248 -16.89 11.88 -6.08
C LEU A 248 -16.00 12.85 -6.85
N LEU A 249 -15.73 12.51 -8.11
CA LEU A 249 -14.99 13.38 -9.00
C LEU A 249 -15.93 14.34 -9.74
N SER A 250 -15.68 15.65 -9.62
CA SER A 250 -16.42 16.69 -10.34
C SER A 250 -15.92 16.80 -11.79
N LEU A 251 -16.69 16.25 -12.74
CA LEU A 251 -16.41 16.30 -14.18
C LEU A 251 -16.38 17.72 -14.79
N PRO A 252 -17.21 18.70 -14.36
CA PRO A 252 -17.18 20.06 -14.92
C PRO A 252 -15.84 20.76 -14.78
N SER A 253 -15.16 20.63 -13.63
CA SER A 253 -13.85 21.24 -13.37
C SER A 253 -12.74 20.63 -14.23
N LEU A 254 -12.83 19.34 -14.53
CA LEU A 254 -11.90 18.65 -15.43
C LEU A 254 -12.07 19.11 -16.89
N ARG A 255 -13.28 19.48 -17.33
CA ARG A 255 -13.54 19.85 -18.73
C ARG A 255 -12.79 21.11 -19.17
N GLN A 256 -12.46 22.00 -18.23
CA GLN A 256 -11.79 23.28 -18.52
C GLN A 256 -10.32 23.14 -18.93
N ARG A 257 -9.67 21.99 -18.67
CA ARG A 257 -8.27 21.71 -19.03
C ARG A 257 -8.13 20.33 -19.68
N PRO A 258 -8.33 20.24 -21.01
CA PRO A 258 -8.55 18.95 -21.67
C PRO A 258 -7.30 18.12 -21.97
N LEU A 259 -6.09 18.66 -21.78
CA LEU A 259 -4.83 17.96 -22.09
C LEU A 259 -4.01 17.62 -20.83
N ASP A 260 -4.42 18.12 -19.67
CA ASP A 260 -3.65 17.99 -18.44
C ASP A 260 -3.93 16.63 -17.77
N GLN A 261 -2.87 15.93 -17.38
CA GLN A 261 -2.96 14.81 -16.44
C GLN A 261 -3.02 15.38 -15.03
N PHE A 262 -3.91 14.88 -14.18
CA PHE A 262 -4.03 15.37 -12.80
C PHE A 262 -3.62 14.29 -11.81
N VAL A 263 -2.93 14.70 -10.74
CA VAL A 263 -2.62 13.84 -9.60
C VAL A 263 -3.29 14.43 -8.38
N LEU A 264 -4.30 13.75 -7.85
CA LEU A 264 -4.96 14.12 -6.61
C LEU A 264 -4.13 13.57 -5.45
N GLN A 265 -3.67 14.43 -4.55
CA GLN A 265 -2.87 14.03 -3.40
C GLN A 265 -3.55 14.43 -2.09
N SER A 266 -3.78 13.45 -1.22
CA SER A 266 -4.17 13.66 0.17
C SER A 266 -3.05 13.24 1.11
N HIS A 267 -3.00 13.87 2.29
CA HIS A 267 -1.92 13.70 3.25
C HIS A 267 -2.52 13.44 4.63
N ALA A 268 -2.05 12.39 5.30
CA ALA A 268 -2.42 12.11 6.67
C ALA A 268 -1.20 12.08 7.60
N TRP A 269 -1.39 12.55 8.83
CA TRP A 269 -0.40 12.51 9.91
C TRP A 269 -1.04 11.93 11.15
N PHE A 270 -0.25 11.23 11.94
CA PHE A 270 -0.67 10.80 13.27
C PHE A 270 0.40 11.09 14.31
N ASN A 271 -0.05 11.29 15.54
CA ASN A 271 0.80 11.34 16.72
C ASN A 271 0.12 10.57 17.87
N VAL A 272 0.94 10.15 18.83
CA VAL A 272 0.52 9.45 20.04
C VAL A 272 0.87 10.32 21.24
N SER A 273 -0.08 10.48 22.16
CA SER A 273 0.09 11.36 23.32
C SER A 273 0.90 10.72 24.44
N SER A 274 0.68 9.43 24.73
CA SER A 274 1.34 8.74 25.84
C SER A 274 1.35 7.23 25.68
N LEU A 275 2.13 6.54 26.51
CA LEU A 275 2.10 5.09 26.68
C LEU A 275 1.64 4.77 28.12
N PRO A 276 0.76 3.79 28.35
CA PRO A 276 0.15 3.52 29.66
C PRO A 276 1.05 2.71 30.60
N TYR A 277 2.35 2.99 30.63
CA TYR A 277 3.32 2.26 31.46
C TYR A 277 3.97 3.19 32.49
N ALA A 278 4.31 2.64 33.66
CA ALA A 278 5.01 3.39 34.71
C ALA A 278 6.47 3.70 34.34
N VAL A 279 7.03 2.97 33.38
CA VAL A 279 8.39 3.14 32.88
C VAL A 279 8.47 4.24 31.83
N PRO A 280 9.61 4.95 31.70
CA PRO A 280 9.74 6.03 30.73
C PRO A 280 9.59 5.52 29.30
N ALA A 281 8.88 6.29 28.47
CA ALA A 281 8.76 6.03 27.03
C ALA A 281 10.11 6.27 26.34
N LEU A 282 10.51 5.35 25.45
CA LEU A 282 11.69 5.53 24.60
C LEU A 282 11.47 6.66 23.59
N SER A 283 10.31 6.66 22.94
CA SER A 283 9.85 7.66 21.99
C SER A 283 8.34 7.50 21.77
N LEU A 284 7.65 8.61 21.52
CA LEU A 284 6.23 8.59 21.16
C LEU A 284 6.07 8.35 19.65
N PRO A 285 5.25 7.37 19.22
CA PRO A 285 5.01 7.11 17.80
C PRO A 285 4.40 8.31 17.09
N SER A 286 4.94 8.62 15.91
CA SER A 286 4.37 9.57 14.96
C SER A 286 4.77 9.15 13.54
N GLY A 287 4.02 9.63 12.56
CA GLY A 287 4.31 9.34 11.16
C GLY A 287 3.27 9.95 10.24
N GLU A 288 3.50 9.75 8.95
CA GLU A 288 2.67 10.31 7.89
C GLU A 288 2.49 9.34 6.73
N ALA A 289 1.43 9.56 5.95
CA ALA A 289 1.16 8.82 4.73
C ALA A 289 0.60 9.76 3.66
N LEU A 290 1.07 9.56 2.42
CA LEU A 290 0.60 10.25 1.24
C LEU A 290 -0.18 9.28 0.36
N VAL A 291 -1.37 9.70 -0.07
CA VAL A 291 -2.22 8.92 -0.96
C VAL A 291 -2.43 9.70 -2.25
N GLN A 292 -2.16 9.05 -3.38
CA GLN A 292 -2.26 9.67 -4.70
C GLN A 292 -3.22 8.90 -5.59
N THR A 293 -4.07 9.64 -6.32
CA THR A 293 -4.94 9.10 -7.36
C THR A 293 -4.61 9.77 -8.68
N GLN A 294 -4.26 8.97 -9.68
CA GLN A 294 -3.90 9.47 -11.01
C GLN A 294 -5.14 9.58 -11.89
N LEU A 295 -5.37 10.73 -12.50
CA LEU A 295 -6.47 10.98 -13.42
C LEU A 295 -5.92 11.13 -14.83
N PHE A 296 -6.28 10.19 -15.68
CA PHE A 296 -5.95 10.21 -17.10
C PHE A 296 -7.19 10.56 -17.90
N ARG A 297 -7.01 11.30 -19.00
CA ARG A 297 -8.06 11.46 -20.00
C ARG A 297 -7.80 10.52 -21.16
N ALA A 298 -8.82 9.78 -21.57
CA ALA A 298 -8.75 9.04 -22.82
C ALA A 298 -8.74 10.06 -23.98
N LEU A 299 -7.69 10.03 -24.80
CA LEU A 299 -7.72 10.71 -26.08
C LEU A 299 -8.80 10.03 -26.92
N GLU A 300 -9.84 10.78 -27.29
CA GLU A 300 -10.85 10.27 -28.21
C GLU A 300 -10.16 9.93 -29.53
N GLU A 301 -10.25 8.66 -29.95
CA GLU A 301 -9.85 8.26 -31.30
C GLU A 301 -10.75 9.01 -32.27
N ARG A 302 -10.28 10.16 -32.78
CA ARG A 302 -11.04 10.96 -33.73
C ARG A 302 -11.51 10.03 -34.85
N PRO A 303 -12.82 9.91 -35.11
CA PRO A 303 -13.31 9.05 -36.16
C PRO A 303 -12.68 9.50 -37.47
N ILE A 304 -11.89 8.61 -38.09
CA ILE A 304 -11.23 8.89 -39.36
C ILE A 304 -12.35 9.22 -40.36
N PRO A 305 -12.37 10.43 -40.96
CA PRO A 305 -13.45 10.79 -41.85
C PRO A 305 -13.54 9.77 -42.98
N ILE A 306 -14.76 9.32 -43.29
CA ILE A 306 -14.99 8.20 -44.22
C ILE A 306 -14.40 8.49 -45.62
N TRP A 307 -14.27 9.76 -46.01
CA TRP A 307 -13.58 10.11 -47.25
C TRP A 307 -12.14 9.59 -47.25
N TRP A 308 -11.41 9.62 -46.13
CA TRP A 308 -10.00 9.21 -46.11
C TRP A 308 -9.87 7.71 -46.37
N VAL A 309 -10.83 6.93 -45.86
CA VAL A 309 -10.96 5.51 -46.18
C VAL A 309 -11.30 5.33 -47.66
N LEU A 310 -12.20 6.15 -48.21
CA LEU A 310 -12.59 6.10 -49.62
C LEU A 310 -11.42 6.45 -50.55
N VAL A 311 -10.67 7.50 -50.25
CA VAL A 311 -9.48 7.95 -50.98
C VAL A 311 -8.39 6.88 -50.91
N GLY A 312 -8.17 6.30 -49.72
CA GLY A 312 -7.22 5.20 -49.54
C GLY A 312 -7.61 3.96 -50.35
N ALA A 313 -8.89 3.59 -50.35
CA ALA A 313 -9.40 2.45 -51.11
C ALA A 313 -9.30 2.68 -52.62
N LEU A 314 -9.68 3.86 -53.10
CA LEU A 314 -9.63 4.21 -54.53
C LEU A 314 -8.18 4.29 -55.03
N GLY A 315 -7.28 4.86 -54.23
CA GLY A 315 -5.84 4.88 -54.50
C GLY A 315 -5.23 3.47 -54.53
N GLY A 316 -5.62 2.61 -53.57
CA GLY A 316 -5.19 1.21 -53.53
C GLY A 316 -5.66 0.42 -54.75
N LEU A 317 -6.92 0.61 -55.18
CA LEU A 317 -7.46 -0.04 -56.37
C LEU A 317 -6.74 0.42 -57.64
N LEU A 318 -6.50 1.73 -57.78
CA LEU A 318 -5.73 2.28 -58.89
C LEU A 318 -4.32 1.67 -58.96
N LEU A 319 -3.61 1.63 -57.83
CA LEU A 319 -2.29 1.02 -57.74
C LEU A 319 -2.31 -0.47 -58.15
N LEU A 320 -3.32 -1.21 -57.67
CA LEU A 320 -3.50 -2.62 -58.01
C LEU A 320 -3.72 -2.82 -59.51
N THR A 321 -4.55 -1.99 -60.15
CA THR A 321 -4.77 -2.08 -61.61
C THR A 321 -3.49 -1.82 -62.39
N ILE A 322 -2.69 -0.82 -61.98
CA ILE A 322 -1.40 -0.51 -62.60
C ILE A 322 -0.43 -1.71 -62.46
N LEU A 323 -0.38 -2.34 -61.28
CA LEU A 323 0.45 -3.53 -61.06
C LEU A 323 0.01 -4.72 -61.92
N VAL A 324 -1.30 -4.96 -62.05
CA VAL A 324 -1.82 -6.03 -62.93
C VAL A 324 -1.44 -5.77 -64.38
N LEU A 325 -1.55 -4.53 -64.86
CA LEU A 325 -1.14 -4.16 -66.22
C LEU A 325 0.38 -4.32 -66.41
N ALA A 326 1.19 -3.92 -65.43
CA ALA A 326 2.63 -4.11 -65.47
C ALA A 326 3.01 -5.61 -65.53
N MET A 327 2.39 -6.44 -64.69
CA MET A 327 2.61 -7.90 -64.70
C MET A 327 2.10 -8.56 -65.98
N TRP A 328 0.99 -8.08 -66.54
CA TRP A 328 0.48 -8.55 -67.83
C TRP A 328 1.44 -8.22 -68.97
N LYS A 329 1.95 -6.99 -69.01
CA LYS A 329 2.92 -6.54 -70.02
C LYS A 329 4.29 -7.19 -69.85
N ALA A 330 4.68 -7.53 -68.61
CA ALA A 330 5.87 -8.32 -68.30
C ALA A 330 5.72 -9.82 -68.64
N GLY A 331 4.57 -10.26 -69.16
CA GLY A 331 4.37 -11.61 -69.68
C GLY A 331 4.07 -12.68 -68.64
N PHE A 332 3.82 -12.31 -67.38
CA PHE A 332 3.60 -13.24 -66.28
C PHE A 332 2.39 -14.17 -66.47
N PHE A 333 1.35 -13.73 -67.18
CA PHE A 333 0.12 -14.49 -67.40
C PHE A 333 0.08 -15.37 -68.67
N LYS A 334 1.16 -15.40 -69.47
CA LYS A 334 1.25 -16.32 -70.62
C LYS A 334 1.76 -17.69 -70.15
N ARG A 335 0.84 -18.63 -69.90
CA ARG A 335 1.19 -20.05 -69.74
C ARG A 335 1.03 -20.76 -71.09
N ASN A 336 2.11 -21.32 -71.61
CA ASN A 336 2.07 -22.29 -72.70
C ASN A 336 1.42 -23.58 -72.19
N ARG A 337 0.30 -24.00 -72.79
CA ARG A 337 -0.21 -25.37 -72.63
C ARG A 337 0.55 -26.28 -73.62
N PRO A 338 0.94 -27.50 -73.24
CA PRO A 338 1.50 -28.47 -74.20
C PRO A 338 0.40 -28.92 -75.19
N PRO A 339 0.76 -29.22 -76.45
CA PRO A 339 -0.20 -29.72 -77.44
C PRO A 339 -0.67 -31.14 -77.08
N LEU A 340 -1.95 -31.39 -77.36
CA LEU A 340 -2.56 -32.73 -77.38
C LEU A 340 -2.08 -33.43 -78.64
N GLU A 341 -1.45 -34.59 -78.51
CA GLU A 341 -1.33 -35.54 -79.62
C GLU A 341 -2.70 -36.19 -79.82
N GLU A 342 -3.27 -35.96 -81.01
CA GLU A 342 -4.35 -36.74 -81.59
C GLU A 342 -3.77 -38.10 -81.99
N ASP A 343 -4.49 -39.18 -81.73
CA ASP A 343 -4.42 -40.36 -82.59
C ASP A 343 -5.81 -41.02 -82.63
N GLU A 344 -6.11 -41.45 -83.85
CA GLU A 344 -7.37 -41.85 -84.46
C GLU A 344 -7.74 -43.31 -84.14
N GLU A 345 -8.75 -43.80 -84.85
CA GLU A 345 -9.29 -45.18 -84.95
C GLU A 345 -10.56 -45.43 -84.09
N GLU A 346 -11.73 -45.76 -84.64
CA GLU A 346 -12.22 -45.95 -86.01
C GLU A 346 -13.76 -45.82 -85.98
#